data_AF-A0A1V5HLC9-F1
#
_entry.id   AF-A0A1V5HLC9-F1
#
_cell.length_a   1.000
_cell.length_b   1.000
_cell.length_c   1.000
_cell.angle_alpha   90.00
_cell.angle_beta   90.00
_cell.angle_gamma   90.00
#
_symmetry.space_group_name_H-M   'P 1'
#
loop_
_entity.id
_entity.type
_entity.pdbx_description
1 polymer ?
#
loop_
_entity_poly.entity_id
_entity_poly.type
_entity_poly.pdbx_seq_one_letter_code
_entity_poly.pdbx_strand_id
1 'polypeptide(L)'
;MKHVMLDCYGSTQTLLDDIRYINKIMNEIPYVLKLVTVTPPQLIPYYYGKIKEDDGISSFVFLEGGHITIHTFPFRQCYFVDIFSKDFDTEVLENYLLEKLPYNPSLSSLEIRDRDLTVFNQLPYNAQEDFGPHVLSEIAFEKRITMENMFDFLEKLVYEIGMTPITRPLVIKSTIRNTHYLSGIILIAQSHISLHYDYENKVIYFDIFSCASFDFSMVTNVLSDLGKVTSYEVVCRGTKHYSKVKHEIDNTEAIASEKWQKNIYNDCL
;
A
#
# COMPACT_ATOMS: atom_id res chain seq x y z
N MET A 1 -0.47 6.91 -17.00
CA MET A 1 -0.81 5.75 -16.17
C MET A 1 -1.36 6.29 -14.87
N LYS A 2 -2.46 5.73 -14.36
CA LYS A 2 -3.16 6.28 -13.19
C LYS A 2 -2.71 5.56 -11.91
N HIS A 3 -2.36 6.33 -10.89
CA HIS A 3 -2.11 5.83 -9.54
C HIS A 3 -3.16 6.41 -8.58
N VAL A 4 -4.00 5.55 -8.02
CA VAL A 4 -4.96 5.89 -6.97
C VAL A 4 -4.45 5.38 -5.63
N MET A 5 -4.44 6.27 -4.65
CA MET A 5 -3.98 6.06 -3.28
C MET A 5 -5.13 6.43 -2.35
N LEU A 6 -5.69 5.46 -1.65
CA LEU A 6 -6.84 5.67 -0.76
C LEU A 6 -6.46 5.29 0.67
N ASP A 7 -6.59 6.25 1.59
CA ASP A 7 -6.37 6.03 3.02
C ASP A 7 -7.71 6.03 3.75
N CYS A 8 -8.20 4.84 4.10
CA CYS A 8 -9.52 4.64 4.68
C CYS A 8 -9.46 4.51 6.19
N TYR A 9 -10.24 5.33 6.91
CA TYR A 9 -10.33 5.32 8.38
C TYR A 9 -11.75 5.05 8.87
N GLY A 10 -11.88 4.50 10.08
CA GLY A 10 -13.19 4.20 10.68
C GLY A 10 -13.85 2.95 10.11
N SER A 11 -13.03 1.97 9.71
CA SER A 11 -13.49 0.70 9.17
C SER A 11 -13.69 -0.37 10.25
N THR A 12 -14.39 -1.44 9.91
CA THR A 12 -14.76 -2.49 10.85
C THR A 12 -13.58 -3.43 11.13
N GLN A 13 -13.07 -3.42 12.37
CA GLN A 13 -11.95 -4.26 12.80
C GLN A 13 -12.10 -5.75 12.40
N THR A 14 -13.29 -6.34 12.56
CA THR A 14 -13.51 -7.76 12.23
C THR A 14 -13.42 -8.07 10.74
N LEU A 15 -13.77 -7.12 9.86
CA LEU A 15 -13.61 -7.28 8.41
C LEU A 15 -12.15 -7.14 8.00
N LEU A 16 -11.43 -6.21 8.64
CA LEU A 16 -10.01 -5.95 8.38
C LEU A 16 -9.11 -7.13 8.78
N ASP A 17 -9.53 -7.94 9.74
CA ASP A 17 -8.80 -9.12 10.24
C ASP A 17 -9.30 -10.45 9.63
N ASP A 18 -10.34 -10.43 8.78
CA ASP A 18 -10.80 -11.64 8.10
C ASP A 18 -10.05 -11.85 6.77
N ILE A 19 -9.01 -12.69 6.81
CA ILE A 19 -8.19 -13.02 5.63
C ILE A 19 -8.99 -13.58 4.45
N ARG A 20 -10.09 -14.30 4.70
CA ARG A 20 -10.94 -14.82 3.62
C ARG A 20 -11.75 -13.70 2.98
N TYR A 21 -12.19 -12.74 3.81
CA TYR A 21 -12.88 -11.56 3.33
C TYR A 21 -11.92 -10.67 2.52
N ILE A 22 -10.72 -10.38 3.02
CA ILE A 22 -9.71 -9.62 2.28
C ILE A 22 -9.35 -10.31 0.95
N ASN A 23 -9.20 -11.63 0.92
CA ASN A 23 -9.00 -12.37 -0.32
C ASN A 23 -10.16 -12.16 -1.31
N LYS A 24 -11.40 -12.22 -0.84
CA LYS A 24 -12.59 -11.98 -1.68
C LYS A 24 -12.55 -10.57 -2.28
N ILE A 25 -12.34 -9.55 -1.45
CA ILE A 25 -12.24 -8.15 -1.88
C ILE A 25 -11.15 -7.98 -2.94
N MET A 26 -9.97 -8.57 -2.72
CA MET A 26 -8.86 -8.47 -3.67
C MET A 26 -9.07 -9.21 -4.99
N ASN A 27 -9.98 -10.19 -5.05
CA ASN A 27 -10.43 -10.78 -6.31
C ASN A 27 -11.51 -9.93 -7.00
N GLU A 28 -12.39 -9.30 -6.23
CA GLU A 28 -13.52 -8.54 -6.73
C GLU A 28 -13.12 -7.15 -7.25
N ILE A 29 -12.20 -6.43 -6.59
CA ILE A 29 -11.71 -5.11 -7.03
C ILE A 29 -11.27 -5.11 -8.51
N PRO A 30 -10.31 -5.95 -8.95
CA PRO A 30 -9.91 -5.93 -10.36
C PRO A 30 -11.05 -6.31 -11.30
N TYR A 31 -11.98 -7.17 -10.87
CA TYR A 31 -13.15 -7.54 -11.67
C TYR A 31 -14.12 -6.36 -11.87
N VAL A 32 -14.51 -5.66 -10.80
CA VAL A 32 -15.45 -4.53 -10.89
C VAL A 32 -14.85 -3.34 -11.63
N LEU A 33 -13.54 -3.13 -11.49
CA LEU A 33 -12.79 -2.10 -12.21
C LEU A 33 -12.39 -2.50 -13.63
N LYS A 34 -12.67 -3.74 -14.05
CA LYS A 34 -12.33 -4.30 -15.38
C LYS A 34 -10.82 -4.24 -15.68
N LEU A 35 -10.00 -4.47 -14.66
CA LEU A 35 -8.55 -4.48 -14.74
C LEU A 35 -8.04 -5.88 -15.15
N VAL A 36 -6.94 -5.91 -15.90
CA VAL A 36 -6.31 -7.16 -16.34
C VAL A 36 -5.33 -7.62 -15.27
N THR A 37 -5.64 -8.74 -14.61
CA THR A 37 -4.76 -9.35 -13.60
C THR A 37 -3.72 -10.27 -14.24
N VAL A 38 -2.53 -10.30 -13.66
CA VAL A 38 -1.42 -11.20 -14.02
C VAL A 38 -1.27 -12.33 -13.00
N THR A 39 -1.65 -12.08 -11.74
CA THR A 39 -1.62 -13.07 -10.65
C THR A 39 -2.93 -13.09 -9.87
N PRO A 40 -3.26 -14.20 -9.18
CA PRO A 40 -4.22 -14.14 -8.09
C PRO A 40 -3.69 -13.28 -6.92
N PRO A 41 -4.55 -12.85 -5.98
CA PRO A 41 -4.11 -12.18 -4.77
C PRO A 41 -3.10 -12.99 -3.98
N GLN A 42 -2.02 -12.33 -3.57
CA GLN A 42 -1.07 -12.84 -2.59
C GLN A 42 -1.42 -12.25 -1.23
N LEU A 43 -1.75 -13.09 -0.25
CA LEU A 43 -2.13 -12.66 1.10
C LEU A 43 -0.98 -12.91 2.07
N ILE A 44 -0.64 -11.88 2.85
CA ILE A 44 0.45 -11.90 3.81
C ILE A 44 -0.11 -11.45 5.16
N PRO A 45 -0.49 -12.39 6.03
CA PRO A 45 -0.82 -12.07 7.41
C PRO A 45 0.44 -11.61 8.14
N TYR A 46 0.35 -10.46 8.80
CA TYR A 46 1.43 -9.85 9.55
C TYR A 46 0.96 -9.64 10.99
N TYR A 47 1.11 -10.67 11.82
CA TYR A 47 0.65 -10.71 13.23
C TYR A 47 1.83 -10.83 14.21
N TYR A 48 2.98 -10.33 13.79
CA TYR A 48 4.24 -10.38 14.51
C TYR A 48 4.97 -9.03 14.40
N GLY A 49 4.18 -7.96 14.24
CA GLY A 49 4.69 -6.60 14.25
C GLY A 49 5.38 -6.28 15.58
N LYS A 50 6.38 -5.41 15.53
CA LYS A 50 6.99 -4.86 16.76
C LYS A 50 5.97 -4.04 17.58
N ILE A 51 5.03 -3.42 16.87
CA ILE A 51 3.92 -2.63 17.41
C ILE A 51 2.65 -3.42 17.10
N LYS A 52 1.88 -3.77 18.13
CA LYS A 52 0.69 -4.62 17.99
C LYS A 52 -0.39 -3.94 17.14
N GLU A 53 -0.50 -2.63 17.22
CA GLU A 53 -1.44 -1.84 16.41
C GLU A 53 -1.13 -1.86 14.91
N ASP A 54 0.07 -2.30 14.54
CA ASP A 54 0.50 -2.45 13.14
C ASP A 54 0.29 -3.88 12.61
N ASP A 55 -0.23 -4.78 13.46
CA ASP A 55 -0.66 -6.11 13.01
C ASP A 55 -1.85 -5.99 12.04
N GLY A 56 -1.93 -6.91 11.09
CA GLY A 56 -3.02 -6.96 10.12
C GLY A 56 -2.72 -7.84 8.92
N ILE A 57 -3.34 -7.51 7.79
CA ILE A 57 -3.27 -8.30 6.56
C ILE A 57 -2.80 -7.38 5.44
N SER A 58 -1.69 -7.75 4.82
CA SER A 58 -1.25 -7.16 3.56
C SER A 58 -1.66 -8.07 2.42
N SER A 59 -2.07 -7.51 1.29
CA SER A 59 -2.32 -8.28 0.09
C SER A 59 -1.95 -7.49 -1.15
N PHE A 60 -1.50 -8.18 -2.19
CA PHE A 60 -1.27 -7.54 -3.49
C PHE A 60 -1.68 -8.42 -4.67
N VAL A 61 -1.96 -7.77 -5.80
CA VAL A 61 -2.28 -8.38 -7.09
C VAL A 61 -1.44 -7.68 -8.15
N PHE A 62 -0.74 -8.44 -8.98
CA PHE A 62 -0.14 -7.86 -10.19
C PHE A 62 -1.20 -7.61 -11.24
N LEU A 63 -1.17 -6.43 -11.82
CA LEU A 63 -1.92 -6.05 -13.01
C LEU A 63 -0.99 -6.01 -14.22
N GLU A 64 -1.56 -5.95 -15.42
CA GLU A 64 -0.79 -5.71 -16.63
C GLU A 64 -0.20 -4.29 -16.63
N GLY A 65 1.06 -4.18 -16.20
CA GLY A 65 1.79 -2.91 -16.09
C GLY A 65 1.57 -2.15 -14.79
N GLY A 66 1.04 -2.81 -13.75
CA GLY A 66 0.83 -2.17 -12.47
C GLY A 66 0.46 -3.15 -11.35
N HIS A 67 -0.21 -2.66 -10.32
CA HIS A 67 -0.54 -3.45 -9.14
C HIS A 67 -1.77 -2.92 -8.39
N ILE A 68 -2.33 -3.78 -7.55
CA ILE A 68 -3.23 -3.41 -6.44
C ILE A 68 -2.54 -3.86 -5.16
N THR A 69 -2.44 -3.01 -4.15
CA THR A 69 -2.09 -3.43 -2.78
C THR A 69 -3.17 -2.98 -1.80
N ILE A 70 -3.32 -3.75 -0.72
CA ILE A 70 -4.11 -3.37 0.45
C ILE A 70 -3.30 -3.71 1.70
N HIS A 71 -3.28 -2.79 2.65
CA HIS A 71 -2.70 -2.99 3.97
C HIS A 71 -3.77 -2.67 5.02
N THR A 72 -4.18 -3.67 5.80
CA THR A 72 -5.17 -3.49 6.87
C THR A 72 -4.51 -3.33 8.22
N PHE A 73 -5.12 -2.51 9.09
CA PHE A 73 -4.70 -2.29 10.46
C PHE A 73 -5.92 -2.42 11.38
N PRO A 74 -6.33 -3.65 11.77
CA PRO A 74 -7.59 -3.87 12.48
C PRO A 74 -7.70 -3.08 13.78
N PHE A 75 -6.63 -3.02 14.58
CA PHE A 75 -6.62 -2.26 15.85
C PHE A 75 -6.70 -0.73 15.66
N ARG A 76 -6.26 -0.25 14.50
CA ARG A 76 -6.38 1.16 14.09
C ARG A 76 -7.65 1.44 13.30
N GLN A 77 -8.47 0.42 13.01
CA GLN A 77 -9.68 0.53 12.21
C GLN A 77 -9.46 1.30 10.90
N CYS A 78 -8.32 1.06 10.26
CA CYS A 78 -7.96 1.71 9.01
C CYS A 78 -7.34 0.71 8.03
N TYR A 79 -7.38 1.06 6.76
CA TYR A 79 -6.70 0.30 5.71
C TYR A 79 -6.31 1.23 4.58
N PHE A 80 -5.22 0.90 3.90
CA PHE A 80 -4.69 1.69 2.79
C PHE A 80 -4.73 0.85 1.53
N VAL A 81 -5.23 1.44 0.43
CA VAL A 81 -5.32 0.79 -0.89
C VAL A 81 -4.50 1.61 -1.88
N ASP A 82 -3.69 0.92 -2.66
CA ASP A 82 -2.97 1.49 -3.79
C ASP A 82 -3.34 0.74 -5.07
N ILE A 83 -3.73 1.47 -6.10
CA ILE A 83 -4.01 0.92 -7.43
C ILE A 83 -3.23 1.71 -8.46
N PHE A 84 -2.20 1.08 -9.01
CA PHE A 84 -1.45 1.58 -10.15
C PHE A 84 -1.82 0.79 -11.39
N SER A 85 -2.35 1.45 -12.42
CA SER A 85 -2.85 0.79 -13.64
C SER A 85 -3.02 1.80 -14.80
N LYS A 86 -3.49 1.31 -15.94
CA LYS A 86 -4.21 2.15 -16.92
C LYS A 86 -5.47 2.75 -16.27
N ASP A 87 -6.06 3.75 -16.93
CA ASP A 87 -7.23 4.46 -16.41
C ASP A 87 -8.40 3.51 -16.06
N PHE A 88 -9.13 3.88 -15.00
CA PHE A 88 -10.28 3.17 -14.47
C PHE A 88 -11.18 4.13 -13.69
N ASP A 89 -12.42 3.73 -13.46
CA ASP A 89 -13.41 4.55 -12.76
C ASP A 89 -13.16 4.53 -11.24
N THR A 90 -12.74 5.68 -10.69
CA THR A 90 -12.47 5.83 -9.26
C THR A 90 -13.75 5.84 -8.43
N GLU A 91 -14.86 6.34 -8.98
CA GLU A 91 -16.14 6.36 -8.26
C GLU A 91 -16.67 4.95 -8.06
N VAL A 92 -16.46 4.05 -9.04
CA VAL A 92 -16.76 2.62 -8.90
C VAL A 92 -15.94 1.98 -7.77
N LEU A 93 -14.64 2.32 -7.66
CA LEU A 93 -13.78 1.84 -6.58
C LEU A 93 -14.29 2.32 -5.21
N GLU A 94 -14.53 3.62 -5.06
CA GLU A 94 -14.98 4.22 -3.80
C GLU A 94 -16.32 3.63 -3.35
N ASN A 95 -17.30 3.54 -4.26
CA ASN A 95 -18.61 2.96 -3.97
C ASN A 95 -18.50 1.48 -3.57
N TYR A 96 -17.68 0.70 -4.27
CA TYR A 96 -17.44 -0.70 -3.94
C TYR A 96 -16.81 -0.85 -2.55
N LEU A 97 -15.79 -0.03 -2.23
CA LEU A 97 -15.14 -0.07 -0.91
C LEU A 97 -16.07 0.42 0.20
N LEU A 98 -16.87 1.46 -0.02
CA LEU A 98 -17.87 1.91 0.95
C LEU A 98 -18.92 0.84 1.26
N GLU A 99 -19.31 0.05 0.26
CA GLU A 99 -20.27 -1.05 0.43
C GLU A 99 -19.65 -2.25 1.15
N LYS A 100 -18.44 -2.66 0.76
CA LYS A 100 -17.85 -3.93 1.19
C LYS A 100 -16.86 -3.81 2.34
N LEU A 101 -16.06 -2.75 2.36
CA LEU A 101 -15.08 -2.49 3.41
C LEU A 101 -15.29 -1.06 3.95
N PRO A 102 -16.45 -0.81 4.59
CA PRO A 102 -16.94 0.53 4.88
C PRO A 102 -15.90 1.32 5.67
N TYR A 103 -15.81 2.60 5.38
CA TYR A 103 -14.94 3.58 6.03
C TYR A 103 -15.68 4.91 6.14
N ASN A 104 -15.15 5.86 6.92
CA ASN A 104 -15.70 7.20 7.04
C ASN A 104 -15.04 8.14 6.02
N PRO A 105 -15.77 8.62 4.99
CA PRO A 105 -15.20 9.51 3.97
C PRO A 105 -14.63 10.81 4.54
N SER A 106 -15.24 11.35 5.61
CA SER A 106 -14.79 12.62 6.21
C SER A 106 -13.44 12.54 6.91
N LEU A 107 -13.00 11.32 7.24
CA LEU A 107 -11.72 11.04 7.90
C LEU A 107 -10.69 10.45 6.94
N SER A 108 -11.08 10.19 5.70
CA SER A 108 -10.32 9.43 4.71
C SER A 108 -9.84 10.36 3.59
N SER A 109 -8.78 9.95 2.91
CA SER A 109 -8.19 10.75 1.84
C SER A 109 -8.01 9.91 0.58
N LEU A 110 -8.29 10.54 -0.56
CA LEU A 110 -8.11 9.99 -1.88
C LEU A 110 -7.12 10.89 -2.63
N GLU A 111 -5.99 10.31 -3.03
CA GLU A 111 -5.00 10.96 -3.87
C GLU A 111 -4.92 10.23 -5.21
N ILE A 112 -4.98 11.00 -6.30
CA ILE A 112 -4.87 10.47 -7.66
C ILE A 112 -3.69 11.17 -8.33
N ARG A 113 -2.82 10.39 -8.97
CA ARG A 113 -1.68 10.89 -9.75
C ARG A 113 -1.67 10.30 -11.15
N ASP A 114 -1.36 11.16 -12.11
CA ASP A 114 -1.04 10.75 -13.47
C ASP A 114 0.47 10.61 -13.59
N ARG A 115 0.91 9.36 -13.73
CA ARG A 115 2.30 8.95 -13.77
C ARG A 115 2.96 9.19 -15.13
N ASP A 116 2.21 9.62 -16.15
CA ASP A 116 2.76 10.01 -17.47
C ASP A 116 3.26 11.47 -17.46
N LEU A 117 2.98 12.22 -16.40
CA LEU A 117 3.40 13.61 -16.29
C LEU A 117 4.82 13.70 -15.70
N THR A 118 5.67 14.53 -16.33
CA THR A 118 7.01 14.86 -15.83
C THR A 118 6.91 15.86 -14.67
N VAL A 119 6.62 15.37 -13.48
CA VAL A 119 6.50 16.17 -12.26
C VAL A 119 7.70 15.94 -11.34
N PHE A 120 8.24 17.03 -10.81
CA PHE A 120 9.21 17.03 -9.71
C PHE A 120 8.59 17.80 -8.54
N ASN A 121 7.99 17.09 -7.60
CA ASN A 121 7.30 17.71 -6.49
C ASN A 121 7.56 16.97 -5.17
N GLN A 122 7.78 17.75 -4.12
CA GLN A 122 7.91 17.25 -2.76
C GLN A 122 6.88 17.99 -1.93
N LEU A 123 5.81 17.30 -1.57
CA LEU A 123 4.85 17.86 -0.63
C LEU A 123 5.48 17.92 0.77
N PRO A 124 5.15 18.93 1.59
CA PRO A 124 5.67 19.04 2.94
C PRO A 124 5.29 17.80 3.75
N TYR A 125 6.31 17.14 4.31
CA TYR A 125 6.17 15.93 5.13
C TYR A 125 6.37 16.27 6.60
N ASN A 126 5.40 15.93 7.45
CA ASN A 126 5.52 16.03 8.89
C ASN A 126 5.62 14.64 9.54
N ALA A 127 6.83 14.23 9.92
CA ALA A 127 7.08 12.93 10.54
C ALA A 127 6.30 12.67 11.85
N GLN A 128 5.78 13.71 12.50
CA GLN A 128 4.97 13.58 13.72
C GLN A 128 3.47 13.40 13.43
N GLU A 129 2.98 13.89 12.30
CA GLU A 129 1.55 13.97 11.99
C GLU A 129 1.13 13.01 10.88
N ASP A 130 2.02 12.76 9.91
CA ASP A 130 1.73 11.99 8.70
C ASP A 130 2.20 10.53 8.85
N PHE A 131 1.44 9.60 8.24
CA PHE A 131 2.02 8.29 7.88
C PHE A 131 3.11 8.52 6.80
N GLY A 132 4.02 7.57 6.64
CA GLY A 132 5.25 7.80 5.88
C GLY A 132 5.05 8.16 4.40
N PRO A 133 6.13 8.58 3.72
CA PRO A 133 6.04 9.10 2.37
C PRO A 133 5.78 7.99 1.35
N HIS A 134 5.01 8.35 0.30
CA HIS A 134 4.81 7.56 -0.89
C HIS A 134 5.61 8.19 -2.04
N VAL A 135 6.69 7.53 -2.45
CA VAL A 135 7.58 7.99 -3.51
C VAL A 135 7.18 7.34 -4.83
N LEU A 136 6.82 8.19 -5.79
CA LEU A 136 6.42 7.83 -7.14
C LEU A 136 7.51 8.33 -8.09
N SER A 137 8.06 7.47 -8.94
CA SER A 137 9.05 7.89 -9.92
C SER A 137 8.88 7.19 -11.26
N GLU A 138 9.14 7.92 -12.33
CA GLU A 138 9.36 7.40 -13.66
C GLU A 138 10.85 7.44 -13.98
N ILE A 139 11.37 6.36 -14.56
CA ILE A 139 12.78 6.21 -14.89
C ILE A 139 12.90 5.72 -16.33
N ALA A 140 13.51 6.53 -17.19
CA ALA A 140 13.87 6.11 -18.53
C ALA A 140 15.04 5.10 -18.47
N PHE A 141 14.83 3.93 -19.06
CA PHE A 141 15.75 2.80 -19.01
C PHE A 141 15.92 2.15 -20.39
N GLU A 142 16.97 2.57 -21.09
CA GLU A 142 17.28 2.14 -22.47
C GLU A 142 17.74 0.68 -22.58
N LYS A 143 18.24 0.10 -21.48
CA LYS A 143 18.70 -1.29 -21.45
C LYS A 143 17.52 -2.23 -21.23
N ARG A 144 17.75 -3.52 -21.41
CA ARG A 144 16.77 -4.55 -21.04
C ARG A 144 17.00 -4.97 -19.59
N ILE A 145 16.00 -4.77 -18.73
CA ILE A 145 16.04 -5.29 -17.35
C ILE A 145 15.64 -6.76 -17.35
N THR A 146 16.39 -7.57 -16.60
CA THR A 146 16.12 -9.00 -16.42
C THR A 146 15.35 -9.25 -15.13
N MET A 147 14.80 -10.45 -14.96
CA MET A 147 14.09 -10.79 -13.72
C MET A 147 15.06 -10.79 -12.53
N GLU A 148 16.28 -11.27 -12.75
CA GLU A 148 17.38 -11.31 -11.80
C GLU A 148 17.79 -9.90 -11.38
N ASN A 149 17.99 -8.99 -12.34
CA ASN A 149 18.35 -7.60 -12.00
C ASN A 149 17.25 -6.89 -11.20
N MET A 150 15.99 -7.11 -11.55
CA MET A 150 14.86 -6.52 -10.81
C MET A 150 14.76 -7.11 -9.39
N PHE A 151 14.95 -8.42 -9.26
CA PHE A 151 14.96 -9.10 -7.96
C PHE A 151 16.07 -8.55 -7.05
N ASP A 152 17.30 -8.52 -7.56
CA ASP A 152 18.47 -8.04 -6.81
C ASP A 152 18.33 -6.56 -6.42
N PHE A 153 17.78 -5.73 -7.32
CA PHE A 153 17.50 -4.34 -7.04
C PHE A 153 16.51 -4.17 -5.89
N LEU A 154 15.36 -4.85 -5.96
CA LEU A 154 14.34 -4.80 -4.91
C LEU A 154 14.88 -5.29 -3.56
N GLU A 155 15.65 -6.37 -3.56
CA GLU A 155 16.25 -6.90 -2.34
C GLU A 155 17.25 -5.90 -1.73
N LYS A 156 18.17 -5.37 -2.53
CA LYS A 156 19.20 -4.43 -2.08
C LYS A 156 18.60 -3.13 -1.56
N LEU A 157 17.63 -2.57 -2.30
CA LEU A 157 17.01 -1.29 -1.99
C LEU A 157 16.39 -1.28 -0.60
N VAL A 158 15.68 -2.34 -0.20
CA VAL A 158 15.04 -2.42 1.13
C VAL A 158 16.07 -2.18 2.25
N TYR A 159 17.26 -2.77 2.15
CA TYR A 159 18.32 -2.59 3.14
C TYR A 159 18.96 -1.20 3.06
N GLU A 160 19.17 -0.66 1.85
CA GLU A 160 19.75 0.67 1.66
C GLU A 160 18.88 1.79 2.24
N ILE A 161 17.55 1.65 2.18
CA ILE A 161 16.61 2.60 2.77
C ILE A 161 16.25 2.29 4.23
N GLY A 162 16.90 1.29 4.84
CA GLY A 162 16.72 0.93 6.25
C GLY A 162 15.36 0.32 6.60
N MET A 163 14.65 -0.24 5.61
CA MET A 163 13.36 -0.90 5.82
C MET A 163 13.53 -2.39 6.16
N THR A 164 12.50 -2.99 6.72
CA THR A 164 12.48 -4.42 7.05
C THR A 164 11.63 -5.17 6.03
N PRO A 165 12.17 -6.14 5.28
CA PRO A 165 11.38 -6.95 4.36
C PRO A 165 10.47 -7.92 5.12
N ILE A 166 9.22 -8.05 4.69
CA ILE A 166 8.30 -9.13 5.13
C ILE A 166 8.41 -10.32 4.17
N THR A 167 8.54 -10.05 2.88
CA THR A 167 8.62 -11.08 1.83
C THR A 167 9.94 -11.00 1.07
N ARG A 168 10.21 -12.03 0.26
CA ARG A 168 11.18 -11.91 -0.84
C ARG A 168 10.54 -11.13 -1.99
N PRO A 169 11.35 -10.51 -2.88
CA PRO A 169 10.82 -9.94 -4.11
C PRO A 169 10.13 -11.02 -4.95
N LEU A 170 8.91 -10.74 -5.41
CA LEU A 170 8.23 -11.53 -6.43
C LEU A 170 8.34 -10.78 -7.75
N VAL A 171 8.91 -11.42 -8.76
CA VAL A 171 9.13 -10.83 -10.09
C VAL A 171 8.41 -11.67 -11.14
N ILE A 172 7.64 -11.04 -12.01
CA ILE A 172 6.80 -11.72 -13.00
C ILE A 172 6.69 -10.94 -14.32
N LYS A 173 6.55 -11.69 -15.42
CA LYS A 173 6.23 -11.16 -16.75
C LYS A 173 4.71 -11.13 -16.95
N SER A 174 4.17 -10.06 -17.54
CA SER A 174 2.72 -9.92 -17.77
C SER A 174 2.12 -11.04 -18.62
N THR A 175 2.90 -11.58 -19.55
CA THR A 175 2.51 -12.69 -20.42
C THR A 175 3.69 -13.64 -20.67
N ILE A 176 3.40 -14.89 -21.02
CA ILE A 176 4.42 -15.92 -21.32
C ILE A 176 5.19 -15.61 -22.62
N ARG A 177 4.50 -15.05 -23.62
CA ARG A 177 5.05 -14.68 -24.93
C ARG A 177 4.69 -13.23 -25.23
N ASN A 178 5.58 -12.50 -25.90
CA ASN A 178 5.40 -11.08 -26.23
C ASN A 178 5.08 -10.24 -24.98
N THR A 179 5.90 -10.41 -23.94
CA THR A 179 5.74 -9.72 -22.67
C THR A 179 5.75 -8.20 -22.86
N HIS A 180 4.68 -7.54 -22.42
CA HIS A 180 4.55 -6.08 -22.41
C HIS A 180 5.19 -5.47 -21.16
N TYR A 181 5.08 -6.15 -20.02
CA TYR A 181 5.60 -5.65 -18.75
C TYR A 181 6.39 -6.71 -17.97
N LEU A 182 7.46 -6.25 -17.31
CA LEU A 182 8.13 -6.99 -16.25
C LEU A 182 7.86 -6.26 -14.93
N SER A 183 7.21 -6.93 -13.99
CA SER A 183 6.77 -6.36 -12.73
C SER A 183 7.45 -7.04 -11.56
N GLY A 184 7.75 -6.28 -10.50
CA GLY A 184 8.35 -6.78 -9.27
C GLY A 184 7.75 -6.08 -8.06
N ILE A 185 7.45 -6.83 -6.99
CA ILE A 185 6.99 -6.30 -5.70
C ILE A 185 7.75 -6.99 -4.57
N ILE A 186 8.13 -6.21 -3.55
CA ILE A 186 8.53 -6.71 -2.24
C ILE A 186 7.68 -6.03 -1.17
N LEU A 187 7.13 -6.82 -0.24
CA LEU A 187 6.47 -6.24 0.92
C LEU A 187 7.50 -5.94 2.00
N ILE A 188 7.36 -4.76 2.60
CA ILE A 188 8.13 -4.31 3.76
C ILE A 188 7.20 -4.16 4.96
N ALA A 189 7.75 -4.15 6.16
CA ALA A 189 7.00 -4.11 7.44
C ALA A 189 5.95 -3.01 7.47
N GLN A 190 6.13 -1.98 6.66
CA GLN A 190 5.31 -0.78 6.63
C GLN A 190 4.42 -0.63 5.40
N SER A 191 4.64 -1.38 4.30
CA SER A 191 3.79 -1.44 3.08
C SER A 191 4.53 -2.19 1.94
N HIS A 192 4.97 -1.52 0.86
CA HIS A 192 5.53 -2.18 -0.33
C HIS A 192 6.51 -1.31 -1.10
N ILE A 193 7.34 -1.98 -1.91
CA ILE A 193 8.14 -1.39 -2.97
C ILE A 193 7.83 -2.13 -4.27
N SER A 194 7.58 -1.41 -5.36
CA SER A 194 7.27 -2.01 -6.66
C SER A 194 8.01 -1.37 -7.84
N LEU A 195 8.27 -2.19 -8.86
CA LEU A 195 8.78 -1.77 -10.16
C LEU A 195 7.91 -2.38 -11.26
N HIS A 196 7.57 -1.58 -12.25
CA HIS A 196 6.92 -2.04 -13.48
C HIS A 196 7.69 -1.50 -14.69
N TYR A 197 8.40 -2.38 -15.39
CA TYR A 197 9.11 -2.04 -16.62
C TYR A 197 8.23 -2.28 -17.83
N ASP A 198 7.96 -1.20 -18.57
CA ASP A 198 7.31 -1.19 -19.87
C ASP A 198 8.34 -1.47 -20.97
N TYR A 199 8.21 -2.63 -21.63
CA TYR A 199 9.14 -3.03 -22.69
C TYR A 199 9.01 -2.18 -23.96
N GLU A 200 7.84 -1.60 -24.22
CA GLU A 200 7.56 -0.80 -25.41
C GLU A 200 8.15 0.60 -25.24
N ASN A 201 7.78 1.27 -24.14
CA ASN A 201 8.18 2.66 -23.89
C ASN A 201 9.57 2.80 -23.25
N LYS A 202 10.19 1.70 -22.82
CA LYS A 202 11.51 1.70 -22.14
C LYS A 202 11.53 2.52 -20.86
N VAL A 203 10.43 2.42 -20.11
CA VAL A 203 10.20 3.18 -18.87
C VAL A 203 10.00 2.20 -17.72
N ILE A 204 10.58 2.53 -16.56
CA ILE A 204 10.30 1.87 -15.28
C ILE A 204 9.43 2.81 -14.45
N TYR A 205 8.26 2.33 -14.05
CA TYR A 205 7.45 2.95 -13.00
C TYR A 205 7.88 2.36 -11.67
N PHE A 206 8.38 3.23 -10.79
CA PHE A 206 8.88 2.88 -9.47
C PHE A 206 7.97 3.40 -8.37
N ASP A 207 7.77 2.59 -7.35
CA ASP A 207 6.85 2.87 -6.25
C ASP A 207 7.45 2.47 -4.91
N ILE A 208 7.47 3.38 -3.93
CA ILE A 208 7.66 3.01 -2.52
C ILE A 208 6.54 3.63 -1.72
N PHE A 209 5.76 2.81 -1.04
CA PHE A 209 4.93 3.26 0.05
C PHE A 209 5.48 2.68 1.37
N SER A 210 5.64 3.55 2.37
CA SER A 210 5.95 3.15 3.73
C SER A 210 5.08 3.91 4.72
N CYS A 211 4.48 3.19 5.66
CA CYS A 211 3.83 3.77 6.83
C CYS A 211 4.82 4.41 7.84
N ALA A 212 6.14 4.19 7.71
CA ALA A 212 7.16 4.82 8.56
C ALA A 212 7.88 5.98 7.84
N SER A 213 8.33 6.95 8.63
CA SER A 213 9.23 8.01 8.14
C SER A 213 10.53 7.41 7.63
N PHE A 214 10.96 7.81 6.45
CA PHE A 214 12.30 7.51 5.95
C PHE A 214 12.86 8.68 5.15
N ASP A 215 14.17 8.71 5.03
CA ASP A 215 14.86 9.72 4.23
C ASP A 215 14.72 9.40 2.73
N PHE A 216 13.70 9.97 2.12
CA PHE A 216 13.43 9.82 0.70
C PHE A 216 14.48 10.53 -0.18
N SER A 217 15.32 11.42 0.37
CA SER A 217 16.40 12.06 -0.39
C SER A 217 17.47 11.06 -0.84
N MET A 218 17.60 9.93 -0.15
CA MET A 218 18.51 8.85 -0.57
C MET A 218 17.96 8.03 -1.73
N VAL A 219 16.63 7.99 -1.91
CA VAL A 219 15.98 7.17 -2.95
C VAL A 219 16.34 7.67 -4.33
N THR A 220 16.39 8.98 -4.56
CA THR A 220 16.76 9.55 -5.87
C THR A 220 18.14 9.08 -6.35
N ASN A 221 19.10 8.91 -5.44
CA ASN A 221 20.43 8.40 -5.78
C ASN A 221 20.36 6.93 -6.25
N VAL A 222 19.64 6.08 -5.52
CA VAL A 222 19.46 4.67 -5.87
C VAL A 222 18.72 4.51 -7.21
N LEU A 223 17.73 5.36 -7.48
CA LEU A 223 17.02 5.36 -8.76
C LEU A 223 17.89 5.87 -9.93
N SER A 224 18.78 6.82 -9.66
CA SER A 224 19.72 7.33 -10.66
C SER A 224 20.75 6.27 -11.09
N ASP A 225 21.09 5.34 -10.19
CA ASP A 225 21.93 4.19 -10.52
C ASP A 225 21.20 3.17 -11.42
N LEU A 226 19.87 3.11 -11.31
CA LEU A 226 19.04 2.26 -12.16
C LEU A 226 18.89 2.84 -13.57
N GLY A 227 18.57 4.13 -13.69
CA GLY A 227 18.38 4.79 -14.98
C GLY A 227 18.19 6.31 -14.86
N LYS A 228 17.76 6.95 -15.94
CA LYS A 228 17.51 8.40 -15.92
C LYS A 228 16.15 8.67 -15.31
N VAL A 229 16.12 9.21 -14.09
CA VAL A 229 14.88 9.68 -13.44
C VAL A 229 14.25 10.80 -14.26
N THR A 230 13.04 10.57 -14.76
CA THR A 230 12.25 11.53 -15.57
C THR A 230 11.18 12.23 -14.74
N SER A 231 10.66 11.58 -13.70
CA SER A 231 9.77 12.21 -12.72
C SER A 231 10.07 11.72 -11.30
N TYR A 232 9.77 12.55 -10.31
CA TYR A 232 9.92 12.22 -8.90
C TYR A 232 8.90 13.00 -8.07
N GLU A 233 7.93 12.31 -7.53
CA GLU A 233 6.89 12.87 -6.70
C GLU A 233 6.83 12.18 -5.35
N VAL A 234 6.68 12.97 -4.28
CA VAL A 234 6.45 12.48 -2.93
C VAL A 234 5.06 12.90 -2.47
N VAL A 235 4.22 11.91 -2.20
CA VAL A 235 2.87 12.09 -1.65
C VAL A 235 2.90 11.66 -0.18
N CYS A 236 2.43 12.51 0.72
CA CYS A 236 2.27 12.12 2.11
C CYS A 236 0.98 11.32 2.24
N ARG A 237 1.06 10.16 2.90
CA ARG A 237 -0.07 9.25 3.08
C ARG A 237 -0.42 9.19 4.54
N GLY A 238 -1.71 9.08 4.85
CA GLY A 238 -2.30 8.89 6.16
C GLY A 238 -1.91 9.87 7.27
N THR A 239 -2.58 9.76 8.43
CA THR A 239 -2.20 10.49 9.65
C THR A 239 -1.94 9.56 10.84
N LYS A 240 -0.81 9.77 11.55
CA LYS A 240 -0.47 9.05 12.78
C LYS A 240 -1.42 9.36 13.94
N HIS A 241 -2.23 10.41 13.83
CA HIS A 241 -3.13 10.88 14.87
C HIS A 241 -4.48 10.15 14.93
N TYR A 242 -4.53 8.85 14.58
CA TYR A 242 -5.74 8.07 14.77
C TYR A 242 -6.25 8.08 16.23
N SER A 243 -5.36 8.26 17.23
CA SER A 243 -5.77 8.45 18.63
C SER A 243 -6.58 9.73 18.90
N LYS A 244 -6.54 10.74 18.02
CA LYS A 244 -7.41 11.93 18.03
C LYS A 244 -8.65 11.79 17.13
N VAL A 245 -8.63 10.81 16.21
CA VAL A 245 -9.73 10.46 15.28
C VAL A 245 -10.63 9.36 15.85
N LYS A 246 -10.19 8.66 16.90
CA LYS A 246 -11.12 8.21 17.94
C LYS A 246 -11.90 9.45 18.37
N HIS A 247 -13.05 9.66 17.75
CA HIS A 247 -14.14 10.33 18.43
C HIS A 247 -14.19 9.80 19.85
N GLU A 248 -14.57 10.66 20.78
CA GLU A 248 -15.25 10.27 22.01
C GLU A 248 -16.45 9.39 21.62
N ILE A 249 -16.20 8.17 21.16
CA ILE A 249 -17.19 7.12 21.08
C ILE A 249 -17.56 6.96 22.54
N ASP A 250 -18.81 7.29 22.84
CA ASP A 250 -19.42 7.11 24.13
C ASP A 250 -19.17 5.66 24.57
N ASN A 251 -18.08 5.48 25.31
CA ASN A 251 -17.57 4.16 25.68
C ASN A 251 -18.41 3.59 26.84
N THR A 252 -19.52 4.25 27.17
CA THR A 252 -20.45 3.85 28.23
C THR A 252 -20.96 2.44 28.02
N GLU A 253 -21.25 2.01 26.79
CA GLU A 253 -21.72 0.65 26.53
C GLU A 253 -20.63 -0.40 26.79
N ALA A 254 -19.41 -0.20 26.28
CA ALA A 254 -18.29 -1.11 26.52
C ALA A 254 -17.91 -1.14 28.02
N ILE A 255 -17.82 0.03 28.66
CA ILE A 255 -17.55 0.16 30.10
C ILE A 255 -18.66 -0.49 30.94
N ALA A 256 -19.93 -0.34 30.55
CA ALA A 256 -21.06 -0.99 31.22
C ALA A 256 -21.02 -2.51 31.04
N SER A 257 -20.68 -2.99 29.83
CA SER A 257 -20.55 -4.40 29.47
C SER A 257 -19.37 -5.07 30.14
N GLU A 258 -18.32 -4.35 30.54
CA GLU A 258 -17.15 -4.90 31.26
C GLU A 258 -17.24 -4.70 32.79
N LYS A 259 -18.23 -3.93 33.27
CA LYS A 259 -18.40 -3.59 34.69
C LYS A 259 -18.54 -4.83 35.59
N TRP A 260 -19.12 -5.93 35.08
CA TRP A 260 -19.28 -7.18 35.82
C TRP A 260 -17.95 -7.86 36.14
N GLN A 261 -16.89 -7.64 35.36
CA GLN A 261 -15.58 -8.25 35.62
C GLN A 261 -15.03 -7.81 36.99
N LYS A 262 -15.28 -6.55 37.39
CA LYS A 262 -14.90 -6.05 38.72
C LYS A 262 -15.62 -6.78 39.86
N ASN A 263 -16.78 -7.36 39.61
CA ASN A 263 -17.52 -8.14 40.61
C ASN A 263 -16.97 -9.56 40.77
N ILE A 264 -16.14 -10.04 39.83
CA ILE A 264 -15.53 -11.39 39.90
C ILE A 264 -14.21 -11.36 40.66
N TYR A 265 -13.45 -10.27 40.54
CA TYR A 265 -12.09 -10.20 41.07
C TYR A 265 -11.97 -9.42 42.39
N ASN A 266 -13.08 -8.95 42.98
CA ASN A 266 -13.06 -8.21 44.25
C ASN A 266 -13.00 -9.09 45.51
N ASP A 267 -13.01 -10.43 45.39
CA ASP A 267 -12.93 -11.35 46.54
C ASP A 267 -11.55 -12.04 46.69
N CYS A 268 -10.52 -11.59 45.96
CA CYS A 268 -9.16 -12.13 46.08
C CYS A 268 -8.12 -11.01 46.24
N LEU A 269 -8.13 -10.31 47.37
CA LEU A 269 -6.96 -9.68 48.00
C LEU A 269 -7.20 -9.54 49.52
#